data_AF-A0A7S3S653-F1
#
_entry.id   AF-A0A7S3S653-F1
#
_cell.length_a   1.000
_cell.length_b   1.000
_cell.length_c   1.000
_cell.angle_alpha   90.00
_cell.angle_beta   90.00
_cell.angle_gamma   90.00
#
_symmetry.space_group_name_H-M   'P 1'
#
loop_
_entity.id
_entity.type
_entity.pdbx_description
1 polymer ?
#
loop_
_entity_poly.entity_id
_entity_poly.type
_entity_poly.pdbx_seq_one_letter_code
_entity_poly.pdbx_strand_id
1 'polypeptide(L)'
;VSLAQAKNSLCDAPRSHPRAESMAPLLHFYRLADLHESVPLQRSATELGFNILSSEYCFNVEVSETLTAEESEKLQYLLRETFEPEKFSETSLLDAPDQLHVLEVGPRQQFTSAWSTNAVSIGASMGLEKITRIERSRRYRIQPGRAAADQHPAGEETYRKLSALVHDRMTECVYPQGIQSFESHAEPEKWTTVPVMEKGAKALEDLSKECGLGYDSQDIEYYVRVFRDELKRDPTTVECFDLAQGNSEHSRHWFFGGKVVIDGKEMPHTLFQLVKKPFKQNPANSVIAFKDNSSSLRGFKHTAFFPDQKDPSVPGSFKEVERDYDVTCTVETHNFPCGIAPFPGAETGAGGRMRDGASTGMGSLVVAGIAGYA
;
A
#
# COMPACT_ATOMS: atom_id res chain seq x y z
N VAL A 1 -17.70 -17.25 15.38
CA VAL A 1 -18.46 -17.80 14.24
C VAL A 1 -19.69 -16.93 14.07
N SER A 2 -19.97 -16.47 12.84
CA SER A 2 -20.98 -15.47 12.47
C SER A 2 -20.60 -14.00 12.71
N LEU A 3 -20.04 -13.38 11.65
CA LEU A 3 -20.16 -11.95 11.27
C LEU A 3 -19.41 -11.64 9.96
N ALA A 4 -18.58 -12.58 9.46
CA ALA A 4 -17.89 -12.47 8.16
C ALA A 4 -18.59 -13.21 6.99
N GLN A 5 -19.83 -13.68 7.15
CA GLN A 5 -20.56 -14.48 6.14
C GLN A 5 -21.87 -13.85 5.63
N ALA A 6 -22.17 -12.59 5.96
CA ALA A 6 -23.44 -11.95 5.60
C ALA A 6 -23.32 -10.83 4.54
N LYS A 7 -22.50 -11.02 3.50
CA LYS A 7 -22.50 -10.17 2.29
C LYS A 7 -22.36 -10.96 0.98
N ASN A 8 -22.85 -12.20 0.96
CA ASN A 8 -23.02 -12.98 -0.27
C ASN A 8 -24.45 -13.57 -0.31
N SER A 9 -25.46 -12.73 -0.52
CA SER A 9 -26.69 -13.14 -1.19
C SER A 9 -27.62 -11.94 -1.41
N LEU A 10 -28.18 -11.90 -2.63
CA LEU A 10 -29.41 -11.20 -3.07
C LEU A 10 -29.26 -9.77 -3.64
N CYS A 11 -29.14 -9.72 -4.97
CA CYS A 11 -29.85 -8.87 -5.96
C CYS A 11 -28.88 -8.68 -7.16
N ASP A 12 -29.15 -8.96 -8.42
CA ASP A 12 -30.27 -9.54 -9.18
C ASP A 12 -29.66 -10.04 -10.51
N ALA A 13 -30.38 -10.90 -11.22
CA ALA A 13 -29.97 -11.57 -12.47
C ALA A 13 -29.19 -10.68 -13.47
N PRO A 14 -28.15 -11.21 -14.15
CA PRO A 14 -27.35 -10.45 -15.10
C PRO A 14 -28.22 -10.05 -16.30
N ARG A 15 -28.47 -8.75 -16.45
CA ARG A 15 -28.89 -8.20 -17.73
C ARG A 15 -27.71 -8.32 -18.68
N SER A 16 -27.85 -9.22 -19.64
CA SER A 16 -26.94 -9.47 -20.73
C SER A 16 -26.84 -8.24 -21.63
N HIS A 17 -25.77 -7.46 -21.46
CA HIS A 17 -25.21 -6.63 -22.52
C HIS A 17 -23.85 -7.22 -22.92
N PRO A 18 -23.68 -7.71 -24.16
CA PRO A 18 -22.39 -8.14 -24.63
C PRO A 18 -21.61 -6.90 -25.08
N ARG A 19 -20.79 -6.33 -24.19
CA ARG A 19 -19.57 -5.68 -24.66
C ARG A 19 -18.48 -6.74 -24.61
N ALA A 20 -18.17 -7.30 -25.77
CA ALA A 20 -16.90 -7.99 -25.95
C ALA A 20 -15.80 -6.92 -25.97
N GLU A 21 -15.47 -6.40 -24.79
CA GLU A 21 -14.17 -5.75 -24.59
C GLU A 21 -13.15 -6.90 -24.61
N SER A 22 -12.25 -6.88 -25.60
CA SER A 22 -11.23 -7.92 -25.71
C SER A 22 -10.35 -7.80 -24.47
N MET A 23 -10.33 -8.83 -23.64
CA MET A 23 -9.44 -8.88 -22.47
C MET A 23 -8.02 -8.57 -22.92
N ALA A 24 -7.34 -7.67 -22.20
CA ALA A 24 -5.93 -7.37 -22.48
C ALA A 24 -5.11 -8.68 -22.49
N PRO A 25 -4.29 -8.93 -23.53
CA PRO A 25 -3.48 -10.14 -23.58
C PRO A 25 -2.55 -10.24 -22.37
N LEU A 26 -2.52 -11.42 -21.74
CA LEU A 26 -1.63 -11.72 -20.62
C LEU A 26 -0.58 -12.73 -21.06
N LEU A 27 0.69 -12.34 -20.94
CA LEU A 27 1.84 -13.19 -21.22
C LEU A 27 2.41 -13.73 -19.91
N HIS A 28 2.92 -14.96 -19.95
CA HIS A 28 3.56 -15.59 -18.80
C HIS A 28 5.00 -15.95 -19.14
N PHE A 29 5.91 -15.57 -18.26
CA PHE A 29 7.31 -15.99 -18.32
C PHE A 29 7.71 -16.58 -16.98
N TYR A 30 8.60 -17.56 -17.00
CA TYR A 30 8.94 -18.35 -15.85
C TYR A 30 10.44 -18.30 -15.59
N ARG A 31 10.80 -18.36 -14.31
CA ARG A 31 12.20 -18.48 -13.91
C ARG A 31 12.35 -19.38 -12.70
N LEU A 32 13.20 -20.40 -12.78
CA LEU A 32 13.52 -21.25 -11.64
C LEU A 32 14.04 -20.40 -10.47
N ALA A 33 13.58 -20.75 -9.27
CA ALA A 33 13.93 -20.07 -8.04
C ALA A 33 14.18 -21.09 -6.94
N ASP A 34 15.06 -20.75 -6.00
CA ASP A 34 15.47 -21.66 -4.93
C ASP A 34 14.67 -21.41 -3.63
N LEU A 35 13.43 -20.89 -3.76
CA LEU A 35 12.53 -20.57 -2.63
C LEU A 35 12.23 -21.81 -1.77
N HIS A 36 12.11 -22.96 -2.42
CA HIS A 36 11.90 -24.25 -1.79
C HIS A 36 13.09 -24.70 -0.92
N GLU A 37 14.30 -24.19 -1.11
CA GLU A 37 15.48 -24.62 -0.33
C GLU A 37 15.48 -24.11 1.12
N SER A 38 14.53 -23.23 1.48
CA SER A 38 14.35 -22.74 2.84
C SER A 38 14.08 -23.90 3.82
N VAL A 39 15.07 -24.20 4.66
CA VAL A 39 14.99 -25.28 5.68
C VAL A 39 13.77 -25.13 6.60
N PRO A 40 13.44 -23.93 7.14
CA PRO A 40 12.23 -23.76 7.93
C PRO A 40 10.95 -24.09 7.15
N LEU A 41 10.87 -23.66 5.89
CA LEU A 41 9.71 -23.92 5.03
C LEU A 41 9.54 -25.42 4.77
N GLN A 42 10.62 -26.13 4.42
CA GLN A 42 10.59 -27.58 4.17
C GLN A 42 10.13 -28.35 5.41
N ARG A 43 10.66 -28.00 6.58
CA ARG A 43 10.26 -28.61 7.85
C ARG A 43 8.76 -28.44 8.10
N SER A 44 8.25 -27.21 8.01
CA SER A 44 6.83 -26.94 8.23
C SER A 44 5.93 -27.62 7.18
N ALA A 45 6.36 -27.68 5.92
CA ALA A 45 5.65 -28.42 4.88
C ALA A 45 5.59 -29.93 5.18
N THR A 46 6.71 -30.52 5.63
CA THR A 46 6.79 -31.94 5.99
C THR A 46 5.91 -32.27 7.20
N GLU A 47 5.86 -31.39 8.20
CA GLU A 47 4.95 -31.51 9.35
C GLU A 47 3.47 -31.50 8.93
N LEU A 48 3.15 -30.82 7.82
CA LEU A 48 1.82 -30.84 7.18
C LEU A 48 1.62 -32.01 6.22
N GLY A 49 2.61 -32.89 6.06
CA GLY A 49 2.55 -34.06 5.18
C GLY A 49 2.85 -33.75 3.71
N PHE A 50 3.62 -32.71 3.41
CA PHE A 50 4.02 -32.32 2.05
C PHE A 50 5.53 -32.15 1.90
N ASN A 51 6.03 -32.39 0.70
CA ASN A 51 7.35 -31.96 0.26
C ASN A 51 7.19 -30.87 -0.79
N ILE A 52 8.02 -29.83 -0.71
CA ILE A 52 8.13 -28.82 -1.77
C ILE A 52 9.38 -29.18 -2.58
N LEU A 53 9.19 -29.59 -3.83
CA LEU A 53 10.28 -30.21 -4.61
C LEU A 53 11.10 -29.20 -5.39
N SER A 54 10.44 -28.15 -5.89
CA SER A 54 11.06 -27.09 -6.67
C SER A 54 10.17 -25.85 -6.65
N SER A 55 10.71 -24.72 -7.06
CA SER A 55 9.97 -23.46 -7.16
C SER A 55 10.41 -22.64 -8.36
N GLU A 56 9.52 -21.77 -8.81
CA GLU A 56 9.79 -20.79 -9.87
C GLU A 56 9.03 -19.49 -9.57
N TYR A 57 9.51 -18.40 -10.14
CA TYR A 57 8.70 -17.19 -10.33
C TYR A 57 7.91 -17.32 -11.62
N CYS A 58 6.69 -16.77 -11.62
CA CYS A 58 5.94 -16.46 -12.83
C CYS A 58 5.78 -14.94 -12.94
N PHE A 59 6.23 -14.38 -14.05
CA PHE A 59 6.04 -13.00 -14.44
C PHE A 59 4.79 -12.93 -15.33
N ASN A 60 3.76 -12.27 -14.81
CA ASN A 60 2.47 -12.11 -15.46
C ASN A 60 2.47 -10.70 -16.08
N VAL A 61 2.57 -10.63 -17.40
CA VAL A 61 2.79 -9.38 -18.15
C VAL A 61 1.54 -9.08 -18.96
N GLU A 62 0.80 -8.05 -18.57
CA GLU A 62 -0.32 -7.53 -19.35
C GLU A 62 0.18 -6.53 -20.38
N VAL A 63 -0.28 -6.71 -21.60
CA VAL A 63 0.07 -5.84 -22.73
C VAL A 63 -1.18 -5.24 -23.34
N SER A 64 -1.11 -3.99 -23.78
CA SER A 64 -2.20 -3.32 -24.48
C SER A 64 -2.41 -3.87 -25.90
N GLU A 65 -1.36 -4.42 -26.51
CA GLU A 65 -1.36 -5.00 -27.85
C GLU A 65 -0.21 -6.01 -28.00
N THR A 66 -0.18 -6.75 -29.10
CA THR A 66 0.87 -7.73 -29.38
C THR A 66 2.25 -7.07 -29.46
N LEU A 67 3.22 -7.66 -28.75
CA LEU A 67 4.62 -7.26 -28.80
C LEU A 67 5.25 -7.65 -30.14
N THR A 68 6.07 -6.77 -30.70
CA THR A 68 6.97 -7.08 -31.80
C THR A 68 8.09 -8.03 -31.35
N ALA A 69 8.83 -8.60 -32.30
CA ALA A 69 9.97 -9.47 -31.99
C ALA A 69 11.04 -8.74 -31.15
N GLU A 70 11.34 -7.48 -31.49
CA GLU A 70 12.31 -6.66 -30.75
C GLU A 70 11.83 -6.34 -29.33
N GLU A 71 10.55 -5.97 -29.16
CA GLU A 71 9.97 -5.73 -27.84
C GLU A 71 9.97 -7.00 -26.98
N SER A 72 9.67 -8.14 -27.60
CA SER A 72 9.69 -9.45 -26.92
C SER A 72 11.10 -9.82 -26.48
N GLU A 73 12.11 -9.59 -27.31
CA GLU A 73 13.52 -9.84 -26.96
C GLU A 73 13.98 -8.94 -25.80
N LYS A 74 13.62 -7.64 -25.82
CA LYS A 74 13.91 -6.71 -24.72
C LYS A 74 13.24 -7.13 -23.41
N LEU A 75 11.97 -7.55 -23.47
CA LEU A 75 11.24 -8.04 -22.29
C LEU A 75 11.89 -9.31 -21.73
N GLN A 76 12.22 -10.27 -22.59
CA GLN A 76 12.92 -11.48 -22.14
C GLN A 76 14.29 -11.14 -21.55
N TYR A 77 15.04 -10.24 -22.16
CA TYR A 77 16.31 -9.76 -21.61
C TYR A 77 16.16 -9.20 -20.19
N LEU A 78 15.11 -8.40 -19.93
CA LEU A 78 14.81 -7.88 -18.60
C LEU A 78 14.50 -8.97 -17.57
N LEU A 79 13.75 -9.99 -17.97
CA LEU A 79 13.29 -11.04 -17.06
C LEU A 79 14.30 -12.19 -16.87
N ARG A 80 15.24 -12.37 -17.81
CA ARG A 80 16.12 -13.54 -17.89
C ARG A 80 17.27 -13.57 -16.88
N GLU A 81 17.54 -12.48 -16.15
CA GLU A 81 18.76 -12.26 -15.34
C GLU A 81 20.08 -12.49 -16.11
N THR A 82 21.06 -11.60 -15.89
CA THR A 82 22.28 -11.58 -16.71
C THR A 82 23.17 -12.81 -16.52
N PHE A 83 23.20 -13.39 -15.31
CA PHE A 83 24.16 -14.43 -14.93
C PHE A 83 23.59 -15.85 -14.86
N GLU A 84 22.27 -16.01 -15.02
CA GLU A 84 21.59 -17.32 -14.98
C GLU A 84 20.54 -17.45 -16.10
N PRO A 85 20.90 -17.16 -17.37
CA PRO A 85 19.93 -17.11 -18.46
C PRO A 85 19.23 -18.45 -18.72
N GLU A 86 19.86 -19.56 -18.34
CA GLU A 86 19.32 -20.91 -18.45
C GLU A 86 18.17 -21.21 -17.48
N LYS A 87 18.01 -20.39 -16.43
CA LYS A 87 16.90 -20.54 -15.48
C LYS A 87 15.60 -19.93 -15.98
N PHE A 88 15.61 -19.20 -17.10
CA PHE A 88 14.45 -18.50 -17.66
C PHE A 88 13.81 -19.28 -18.81
N SER A 89 12.47 -19.18 -18.93
CA SER A 89 11.70 -19.83 -20.00
C SER A 89 10.36 -19.14 -20.24
N GLU A 90 9.82 -19.25 -21.46
CA GLU A 90 8.45 -18.84 -21.78
C GLU A 90 7.40 -19.86 -21.27
N THR A 91 7.82 -21.08 -20.97
CA THR A 91 6.99 -22.13 -20.38
C THR A 91 7.49 -22.52 -18.99
N SER A 92 6.58 -22.94 -18.11
CA SER A 92 6.93 -23.39 -16.76
C SER A 92 8.03 -24.44 -16.79
N LEU A 93 8.99 -24.30 -15.86
CA LEU A 93 10.13 -25.19 -15.68
C LEU A 93 9.88 -26.19 -14.54
N LEU A 94 8.73 -26.10 -13.86
CA LEU A 94 8.31 -27.10 -12.90
C LEU A 94 7.88 -28.37 -13.62
N ASP A 95 8.59 -29.46 -13.34
CA ASP A 95 8.25 -30.82 -13.76
C ASP A 95 7.03 -31.37 -12.98
N ALA A 96 5.90 -30.66 -12.93
CA ALA A 96 4.69 -31.12 -12.26
C ALA A 96 3.83 -31.99 -13.20
N PRO A 97 3.27 -33.12 -12.74
CA PRO A 97 2.44 -33.98 -13.60
C PRO A 97 1.12 -33.30 -13.99
N ASP A 98 0.60 -32.40 -13.15
CA ASP A 98 -0.55 -31.55 -13.42
C ASP A 98 -0.53 -30.28 -12.53
N GLN A 99 -1.52 -29.41 -12.72
CA GLN A 99 -1.66 -28.15 -11.98
C GLN A 99 -2.08 -28.33 -10.51
N LEU A 100 -2.65 -29.48 -10.11
CA LEU A 100 -2.98 -29.77 -8.71
C LEU A 100 -1.72 -29.93 -7.86
N HIS A 101 -0.59 -30.21 -8.50
CA HIS A 101 0.74 -30.28 -7.88
C HIS A 101 1.50 -28.95 -7.89
N VAL A 102 0.85 -27.85 -8.29
CA VAL A 102 1.44 -26.51 -8.26
C VAL A 102 0.65 -25.61 -7.34
N LEU A 103 1.32 -25.08 -6.32
CA LEU A 103 0.79 -24.00 -5.48
C LEU A 103 1.34 -22.67 -6.00
N GLU A 104 0.46 -21.83 -6.54
CA GLU A 104 0.80 -20.48 -6.95
C GLU A 104 0.25 -19.44 -5.97
N VAL A 105 1.10 -18.52 -5.54
CA VAL A 105 0.76 -17.40 -4.66
C VAL A 105 1.35 -16.10 -5.18
N GLY A 106 0.65 -14.99 -5.00
CA GLY A 106 1.13 -13.69 -5.45
C GLY A 106 0.31 -12.53 -4.89
N PRO A 107 0.65 -11.29 -5.27
CA PRO A 107 -0.04 -10.08 -4.81
C PRO A 107 -1.53 -10.16 -5.11
N ARG A 108 -2.37 -9.61 -4.23
CA ARG A 108 -3.79 -9.40 -4.50
C ARG A 108 -3.97 -8.42 -5.66
N GLN A 109 -4.78 -8.78 -6.65
CA GLN A 109 -4.88 -8.00 -7.91
C GLN A 109 -5.53 -6.61 -7.74
N GLN A 110 -6.24 -6.38 -6.63
CA GLN A 110 -6.93 -5.12 -6.34
C GLN A 110 -5.97 -3.92 -6.18
N PHE A 111 -4.67 -4.16 -6.00
CA PHE A 111 -3.67 -3.11 -5.98
C PHE A 111 -2.45 -3.51 -6.80
N THR A 112 -1.70 -2.52 -7.26
CA THR A 112 -0.45 -2.69 -8.00
C THR A 112 0.71 -2.73 -7.01
N SER A 113 1.57 -3.75 -7.10
CA SER A 113 2.74 -3.83 -6.22
C SER A 113 3.79 -2.76 -6.57
N ALA A 114 4.60 -2.36 -5.58
CA ALA A 114 5.73 -1.45 -5.83
C ALA A 114 6.73 -2.06 -6.84
N TRP A 115 6.86 -3.39 -6.84
CA TRP A 115 7.65 -4.12 -7.83
C TRP A 115 7.08 -3.92 -9.24
N SER A 116 5.76 -4.05 -9.42
CA SER A 116 5.09 -3.81 -10.71
C SER A 116 5.31 -2.39 -11.21
N THR A 117 5.10 -1.37 -10.36
CA THR A 117 5.29 0.03 -10.76
C THR A 117 6.72 0.29 -11.26
N ASN A 118 7.72 -0.24 -10.56
CA ASN A 118 9.12 -0.10 -10.98
C ASN A 118 9.43 -0.90 -12.25
N ALA A 119 8.91 -2.13 -12.37
CA ALA A 119 9.13 -2.97 -13.55
C ALA A 119 8.54 -2.34 -14.82
N VAL A 120 7.33 -1.77 -14.73
CA VAL A 120 6.70 -1.03 -15.84
C VAL A 120 7.51 0.23 -16.17
N SER A 121 7.99 0.97 -15.18
CA SER A 121 8.84 2.17 -15.40
C SER A 121 10.17 1.83 -16.09
N ILE A 122 10.81 0.72 -15.72
CA ILE A 122 12.00 0.19 -16.40
C ILE A 122 11.67 -0.18 -17.85
N GLY A 123 10.55 -0.87 -18.06
CA GLY A 123 10.06 -1.22 -19.40
C GLY A 123 9.87 0.01 -20.28
N ALA A 124 9.17 1.03 -19.79
CA ALA A 124 8.97 2.30 -20.49
C ALA A 124 10.31 2.98 -20.86
N SER A 125 11.28 2.96 -19.94
CA SER A 125 12.63 3.51 -20.19
C SER A 125 13.40 2.76 -21.28
N MET A 126 13.01 1.51 -21.58
CA MET A 126 13.55 0.68 -22.66
C MET A 126 12.69 0.72 -23.94
N GLY A 127 11.65 1.56 -23.98
CA GLY A 127 10.71 1.66 -25.09
C GLY A 127 9.63 0.57 -25.13
N LEU A 128 9.41 -0.17 -24.04
CA LEU A 128 8.35 -1.16 -23.91
C LEU A 128 7.04 -0.51 -23.43
N GLU A 129 6.50 0.42 -24.22
CA GLU A 129 5.34 1.23 -23.83
C GLU A 129 4.02 0.45 -23.79
N LYS A 130 3.99 -0.72 -24.45
CA LYS A 130 2.80 -1.60 -24.52
C LYS A 130 2.53 -2.37 -23.24
N ILE A 131 3.48 -2.41 -22.31
CA ILE A 131 3.33 -3.13 -21.05
C ILE A 131 2.56 -2.24 -20.07
N THR A 132 1.33 -2.65 -19.74
CA THR A 132 0.46 -1.90 -18.83
C THR A 132 0.66 -2.32 -17.37
N ARG A 133 0.98 -3.61 -17.14
CA ARG A 133 1.20 -4.15 -15.80
C ARG A 133 2.10 -5.38 -15.84
N ILE A 134 3.01 -5.51 -14.87
CA ILE A 134 3.77 -6.75 -14.65
C ILE A 134 3.67 -7.13 -13.18
N GLU A 135 3.18 -8.32 -12.86
CA GLU A 135 3.24 -8.84 -11.48
C GLU A 135 4.01 -10.15 -11.41
N ARG A 136 4.71 -10.33 -10.29
CA ARG A 136 5.48 -11.55 -10.01
C ARG A 136 4.76 -12.42 -8.99
N SER A 137 4.34 -13.60 -9.41
CA SER A 137 3.86 -14.67 -8.52
C SER A 137 4.96 -15.70 -8.26
N ARG A 138 4.78 -16.49 -7.20
CA ARG A 138 5.66 -17.59 -6.78
C ARG A 138 4.91 -18.90 -6.92
N ARG A 139 5.54 -19.86 -7.57
CA ARG A 139 4.97 -21.18 -7.84
C ARG A 139 5.84 -22.24 -7.18
N TYR A 140 5.19 -23.20 -6.52
CA TYR A 140 5.83 -24.28 -5.78
C TYR A 140 5.31 -25.62 -6.28
N ARG A 141 6.21 -26.52 -6.69
CA ARG A 141 5.86 -27.92 -6.96
C ARG A 141 5.70 -28.64 -5.64
N ILE A 142 4.48 -29.10 -5.35
CA ILE A 142 4.13 -29.77 -4.10
C ILE A 142 3.85 -31.25 -4.34
N GLN A 143 4.35 -32.09 -3.42
CA GLN A 143 4.11 -33.52 -3.44
C GLN A 143 3.57 -33.96 -2.07
N PRO A 144 2.44 -34.69 -2.01
CA PRO A 144 2.01 -35.35 -0.79
C PRO A 144 3.08 -36.31 -0.28
N GLY A 145 3.40 -36.24 1.02
CA GLY A 145 4.29 -37.17 1.70
C GLY A 145 3.64 -38.55 1.86
N ARG A 146 4.46 -39.59 2.05
CA ARG A 146 3.99 -40.99 2.15
C ARG A 146 2.92 -41.21 3.21
N ALA A 147 2.99 -40.49 4.34
CA ALA A 147 1.99 -40.59 5.42
C ALA A 147 0.62 -39.97 5.07
N ALA A 148 0.58 -39.01 4.14
CA ALA A 148 -0.66 -38.37 3.68
C ALA A 148 -1.35 -39.15 2.55
N ALA A 149 -0.60 -39.98 1.81
CA ALA A 149 -1.14 -40.82 0.75
C ALA A 149 -2.06 -41.94 1.29
N ASP A 150 -1.84 -42.39 2.53
CA ASP A 150 -2.60 -43.46 3.17
C ASP A 150 -3.81 -42.97 3.99
N GLN A 151 -3.95 -41.65 4.20
CA GLN A 151 -5.02 -41.04 5.00
C GLN A 151 -5.65 -39.85 4.26
N HIS A 152 -6.60 -40.18 3.39
CA HIS A 152 -7.45 -39.25 2.62
C HIS A 152 -6.72 -38.31 1.65
N PRO A 153 -7.34 -37.96 0.50
CA PRO A 153 -6.81 -36.89 -0.34
C PRO A 153 -6.67 -35.63 0.51
N ALA A 154 -5.55 -34.94 0.38
CA ALA A 154 -5.29 -33.70 1.10
C ALA A 154 -6.51 -32.78 1.06
N GLY A 155 -7.19 -32.64 2.20
CA GLY A 155 -8.39 -31.83 2.30
C GLY A 155 -8.07 -30.36 2.04
N GLU A 156 -9.10 -29.58 1.70
CA GLU A 156 -9.03 -28.14 1.52
C GLU A 156 -8.32 -27.42 2.69
N GLU A 157 -8.49 -27.94 3.91
CA GLU A 157 -7.84 -27.43 5.12
C GLU A 157 -6.31 -27.59 5.09
N THR A 158 -5.80 -28.73 4.63
CA THR A 158 -4.35 -28.97 4.58
C THR A 158 -3.70 -28.12 3.50
N TYR A 159 -4.37 -27.95 2.35
CA TYR A 159 -3.92 -27.03 1.31
C TYR A 159 -3.91 -25.57 1.80
N ARG A 160 -4.93 -25.15 2.58
CA ARG A 160 -4.98 -23.83 3.21
C ARG A 160 -3.83 -23.61 4.21
N LYS A 161 -3.49 -24.64 5.01
CA LYS A 161 -2.35 -24.58 5.95
C LYS A 161 -1.03 -24.47 5.20
N LEU A 162 -0.85 -25.25 4.14
CA LEU A 162 0.35 -25.22 3.30
C LEU A 162 0.52 -23.86 2.61
N SER A 163 -0.55 -23.32 2.03
CA SER A 163 -0.49 -22.02 1.38
C SER A 163 -0.15 -20.89 2.35
N ALA A 164 -0.67 -20.93 3.58
CA ALA A 164 -0.34 -19.96 4.63
C ALA A 164 1.14 -19.93 5.03
N LEU A 165 1.95 -20.93 4.67
CA LEU A 165 3.40 -20.93 4.89
C LEU A 165 4.17 -20.05 3.88
N VAL A 166 3.59 -19.77 2.71
CA VAL A 166 4.31 -19.20 1.56
C VAL A 166 3.71 -17.88 1.04
N HIS A 167 2.61 -17.41 1.62
CA HIS A 167 2.02 -16.11 1.31
C HIS A 167 1.66 -15.32 2.57
N ASP A 168 1.71 -14.00 2.46
CA ASP A 168 1.14 -13.10 3.45
C ASP A 168 -0.35 -12.91 3.18
N ARG A 169 -1.21 -13.40 4.09
CA ARG A 169 -2.67 -13.27 3.95
C ARG A 169 -3.17 -11.83 3.78
N MET A 170 -2.43 -10.84 4.26
CA MET A 170 -2.83 -9.43 4.19
C MET A 170 -2.63 -8.85 2.79
N THR A 171 -1.55 -9.24 2.11
CA THR A 171 -1.10 -8.62 0.85
C THR A 171 -1.18 -9.57 -0.36
N GLU A 172 -1.28 -10.86 -0.13
CA GLU A 172 -1.20 -11.89 -1.15
C GLU A 172 -2.40 -12.84 -1.09
N CYS A 173 -2.57 -13.61 -2.17
CA CYS A 173 -3.57 -14.67 -2.26
C CYS A 173 -3.06 -15.84 -3.09
N VAL A 174 -3.81 -16.94 -3.04
CA VAL A 174 -3.54 -18.16 -3.82
C VAL A 174 -4.23 -18.06 -5.18
N TYR A 175 -3.55 -18.55 -6.22
CA TYR A 175 -4.05 -18.62 -7.60
C TYR A 175 -4.15 -20.07 -8.09
N PRO A 176 -5.27 -20.77 -7.84
CA PRO A 176 -5.40 -22.19 -8.21
C PRO A 176 -5.22 -22.46 -9.71
N GLN A 177 -5.60 -21.50 -10.55
CA GLN A 177 -5.50 -21.58 -12.01
C GLN A 177 -4.40 -20.67 -12.58
N GLY A 178 -3.54 -20.11 -11.72
CA GLY A 178 -2.67 -18.99 -12.08
C GLY A 178 -3.45 -17.68 -12.28
N ILE A 179 -2.72 -16.60 -12.54
CA ILE A 179 -3.30 -15.30 -12.87
C ILE A 179 -3.75 -15.35 -14.34
N GLN A 180 -5.02 -15.03 -14.61
CA GLN A 180 -5.58 -15.08 -15.98
C GLN A 180 -5.84 -13.69 -16.56
N SER A 181 -5.98 -12.67 -15.70
CA SER A 181 -6.17 -11.26 -16.06
C SER A 181 -5.83 -10.39 -14.85
N PHE A 182 -5.51 -9.11 -15.07
CA PHE A 182 -5.51 -8.09 -14.01
C PHE A 182 -6.74 -7.19 -14.04
N GLU A 183 -7.67 -7.41 -14.99
CA GLU A 183 -8.89 -6.65 -15.08
C GLU A 183 -9.72 -6.81 -13.80
N SER A 184 -9.99 -5.67 -13.17
CA SER A 184 -10.99 -5.60 -12.12
C SER A 184 -12.35 -5.42 -12.77
N HIS A 185 -13.21 -6.43 -12.69
CA HIS A 185 -14.62 -6.31 -13.10
C HIS A 185 -15.46 -5.42 -12.17
N ALA A 186 -14.84 -4.76 -11.18
CA ALA A 186 -15.52 -3.82 -10.30
C ALA A 186 -15.65 -2.45 -11.00
N GLU A 187 -16.87 -2.09 -11.34
CA GLU A 187 -17.21 -0.72 -11.74
C GLU A 187 -16.97 0.23 -10.56
N PRO A 188 -16.29 1.38 -10.77
CA PRO A 188 -16.13 2.39 -9.73
C PRO A 188 -17.48 2.81 -9.17
N GLU A 189 -17.63 2.72 -7.85
CA GLU A 189 -18.86 3.15 -7.19
C GLU A 189 -19.08 4.65 -7.41
N LYS A 190 -20.31 5.01 -7.78
CA LYS A 190 -20.67 6.42 -7.96
C LYS A 190 -20.88 7.06 -6.61
N TRP A 191 -20.33 8.27 -6.42
CA TRP A 191 -20.70 9.09 -5.28
C TRP A 191 -22.20 9.43 -5.34
N THR A 192 -22.79 9.63 -4.16
CA THR A 192 -24.22 9.96 -4.02
C THR A 192 -24.40 11.13 -3.07
N THR A 193 -25.63 11.63 -2.95
CA THR A 193 -26.01 12.65 -1.96
C THR A 193 -26.64 12.00 -0.74
N VAL A 194 -26.29 12.51 0.44
CA VAL A 194 -26.78 12.03 1.72
C VAL A 194 -27.96 12.93 2.12
N PRO A 195 -29.19 12.40 2.30
CA PRO A 195 -30.42 13.21 2.37
C PRO A 195 -30.60 13.90 3.74
N VAL A 196 -29.69 14.80 4.10
CA VAL A 196 -29.68 15.59 5.35
C VAL A 196 -30.81 16.61 5.36
N MET A 197 -31.21 17.16 4.21
CA MET A 197 -32.32 18.10 4.11
C MET A 197 -33.66 17.46 4.51
N GLU A 198 -33.87 16.21 4.11
CA GLU A 198 -35.10 15.45 4.39
C GLU A 198 -35.02 14.74 5.74
N LYS A 199 -33.91 14.03 6.01
CA LYS A 199 -33.80 13.10 7.15
C LYS A 199 -32.95 13.65 8.30
N GLY A 200 -32.35 14.82 8.15
CA GLY A 200 -31.54 15.46 9.19
C GLY A 200 -30.41 14.58 9.69
N ALA A 201 -30.23 14.56 11.01
CA ALA A 201 -29.20 13.78 11.71
C ALA A 201 -29.19 12.30 11.32
N LYS A 202 -30.38 11.72 11.09
CA LYS A 202 -30.52 10.29 10.82
C LYS A 202 -29.78 9.87 9.55
N ALA A 203 -29.74 10.74 8.53
CA ALA A 203 -29.00 10.47 7.29
C ALA A 203 -27.50 10.27 7.54
N LEU A 204 -26.92 11.11 8.40
CA LEU A 204 -25.49 11.07 8.73
C LEU A 204 -25.15 9.94 9.71
N GLU A 205 -26.04 9.63 10.65
CA GLU A 205 -25.88 8.49 11.55
C GLU A 205 -25.84 7.17 10.78
N ASP A 206 -26.79 6.98 9.85
CA ASP A 206 -26.88 5.76 9.06
C ASP A 206 -25.66 5.61 8.15
N LEU A 207 -25.24 6.69 7.47
CA LEU A 207 -24.01 6.69 6.68
C LEU A 207 -22.77 6.41 7.53
N SER A 208 -22.64 7.06 8.69
CA SER A 208 -21.50 6.86 9.59
C SER A 208 -21.39 5.41 10.05
N LYS A 209 -22.52 4.77 10.34
CA LYS A 209 -22.58 3.37 10.72
C LYS A 209 -22.26 2.43 9.57
N GLU A 210 -22.76 2.72 8.36
CA GLU A 210 -22.54 1.91 7.17
C GLU A 210 -21.09 1.96 6.70
N CYS A 211 -20.51 3.16 6.65
CA CYS A 211 -19.19 3.43 6.12
C CYS A 211 -18.07 3.46 7.17
N GLY A 212 -18.42 3.42 8.47
CA GLY A 212 -17.45 3.50 9.56
C GLY A 212 -16.81 4.90 9.71
N LEU A 213 -17.58 5.97 9.55
CA LEU A 213 -17.06 7.35 9.58
C LEU A 213 -16.71 7.86 10.99
N GLY A 214 -17.20 7.19 12.04
CA GLY A 214 -16.81 7.48 13.42
C GLY A 214 -17.36 8.78 14.00
N TYR A 215 -18.40 9.36 13.40
CA TYR A 215 -19.03 10.58 13.92
C TYR A 215 -19.62 10.40 15.32
N ASP A 216 -19.41 11.39 16.17
CA ASP A 216 -20.10 11.53 17.45
C ASP A 216 -21.34 12.43 17.33
N SER A 217 -22.06 12.64 18.44
CA SER A 217 -23.28 13.46 18.41
C SER A 217 -23.02 14.94 18.09
N GLN A 218 -21.85 15.47 18.46
CA GLN A 218 -21.48 16.87 18.18
C GLN A 218 -21.13 17.06 16.71
N ASP A 219 -20.41 16.10 16.12
CA ASP A 219 -20.15 16.05 14.68
C ASP A 219 -21.46 16.07 13.90
N ILE A 220 -22.39 15.18 14.23
CA ILE A 220 -23.69 15.07 13.56
C ILE A 220 -24.47 16.39 13.66
N GLU A 221 -24.56 16.96 14.86
CA GLU A 221 -25.26 18.25 15.07
C GLU A 221 -24.62 19.37 14.24
N TYR A 222 -23.29 19.44 14.24
CA TYR A 222 -22.54 20.44 13.50
C TYR A 222 -22.76 20.30 11.99
N TYR A 223 -22.62 19.09 11.44
CA TYR A 223 -22.79 18.85 10.01
C TYR A 223 -24.24 19.05 9.55
N VAL A 224 -25.23 18.66 10.35
CA VAL A 224 -26.64 18.98 10.04
C VAL A 224 -26.83 20.48 9.93
N ARG A 225 -26.33 21.26 10.90
CA ARG A 225 -26.45 22.72 10.85
C ARG A 225 -25.80 23.30 9.60
N VAL A 226 -24.56 22.89 9.32
CA VAL A 226 -23.81 23.38 8.14
C VAL A 226 -24.55 23.07 6.84
N PHE A 227 -24.92 21.80 6.61
CA PHE A 227 -25.50 21.41 5.33
C PHE A 227 -26.96 21.85 5.18
N ARG A 228 -27.77 21.68 6.24
CA ARG A 228 -29.20 21.99 6.19
C ARG A 228 -29.50 23.46 6.34
N ASP A 229 -28.91 24.12 7.34
CA ASP A 229 -29.33 25.45 7.77
C ASP A 229 -28.51 26.56 7.07
N GLU A 230 -27.21 26.32 6.86
CA GLU A 230 -26.29 27.31 6.28
C GLU A 230 -26.17 27.14 4.76
N LEU A 231 -25.78 25.96 4.28
CA LEU A 231 -25.56 25.68 2.85
C LEU A 231 -26.83 25.33 2.07
N LYS A 232 -27.88 24.88 2.78
CA LYS A 232 -29.20 24.53 2.23
C LYS A 232 -29.15 23.51 1.11
N ARG A 233 -28.30 22.48 1.27
CA ARG A 233 -28.19 21.35 0.34
C ARG A 233 -27.75 20.09 1.07
N ASP A 234 -28.00 18.95 0.45
CA ASP A 234 -27.44 17.68 0.90
C ASP A 234 -25.90 17.65 0.69
N PRO A 235 -25.14 17.09 1.64
CA PRO A 235 -23.74 16.73 1.40
C PRO A 235 -23.65 15.56 0.42
N THR A 236 -22.55 15.52 -0.31
CA THR A 236 -22.13 14.31 -1.04
C THR A 236 -21.48 13.32 -0.09
N THR A 237 -21.47 12.04 -0.45
CA THR A 237 -20.71 11.02 0.29
C THR A 237 -19.22 11.39 0.39
N VAL A 238 -18.65 11.98 -0.66
CA VAL A 238 -17.24 12.45 -0.66
C VAL A 238 -17.01 13.52 0.40
N GLU A 239 -17.88 14.52 0.50
CA GLU A 239 -17.78 15.57 1.53
C GLU A 239 -17.90 14.99 2.94
N CYS A 240 -18.76 14.00 3.16
CA CYS A 240 -18.83 13.31 4.44
C CYS A 240 -17.52 12.57 4.75
N PHE A 241 -16.96 11.82 3.81
CA PHE A 241 -15.68 11.15 4.04
C PHE A 241 -14.54 12.12 4.35
N ASP A 242 -14.47 13.26 3.63
CA ASP A 242 -13.47 14.30 3.88
C ASP A 242 -13.60 14.89 5.30
N LEU A 243 -14.82 15.22 5.73
CA LEU A 243 -15.09 15.72 7.07
C LEU A 243 -14.72 14.70 8.16
N ALA A 244 -15.00 13.41 7.94
CA ALA A 244 -14.64 12.33 8.85
C ALA A 244 -13.12 12.23 9.05
N GLN A 245 -12.34 12.30 7.97
CA GLN A 245 -10.88 12.23 8.05
C GLN A 245 -10.29 13.52 8.66
N GLY A 246 -10.80 14.68 8.23
CA GLY A 246 -10.31 16.00 8.68
C GLY A 246 -10.59 16.31 10.15
N ASN A 247 -11.71 15.83 10.70
CA ASN A 247 -12.09 16.03 12.10
C ASN A 247 -11.78 14.84 13.02
N SER A 248 -11.14 13.79 12.51
CA SER A 248 -10.66 12.69 13.35
C SER A 248 -9.68 13.16 14.44
N GLU A 249 -9.60 12.40 15.53
CA GLU A 249 -8.61 12.68 16.60
C GLU A 249 -7.18 12.71 16.06
N HIS A 250 -6.86 11.84 15.11
CA HIS A 250 -5.53 11.76 14.51
C HIS A 250 -5.16 13.04 13.77
N SER A 251 -6.10 13.67 13.06
CA SER A 251 -5.87 14.88 12.27
C SER A 251 -5.98 16.16 13.09
N ARG A 252 -6.93 16.23 14.04
CA ARG A 252 -7.25 17.47 14.75
C ARG A 252 -6.62 17.56 16.14
N HIS A 253 -6.18 16.43 16.69
CA HIS A 253 -5.59 16.33 18.03
C HIS A 253 -6.50 16.93 19.11
N TRP A 254 -7.78 16.56 19.14
CA TRP A 254 -8.74 17.09 20.10
C TRP A 254 -8.31 16.84 21.54
N PHE A 255 -7.67 15.70 21.82
CA PHE A 255 -7.13 15.41 23.15
C PHE A 255 -6.08 16.45 23.59
N PHE A 256 -5.18 16.86 22.70
CA PHE A 256 -4.16 17.87 23.01
C PHE A 256 -4.72 19.30 23.06
N GLY A 257 -5.77 19.56 22.28
CA GLY A 257 -6.47 20.85 22.23
C GLY A 257 -7.56 21.02 23.30
N GLY A 258 -7.98 19.93 23.93
CA GLY A 258 -9.09 19.88 24.87
C GLY A 258 -8.81 20.52 26.22
N LYS A 259 -9.88 20.89 26.91
CA LYS A 259 -9.83 21.29 28.32
C LYS A 259 -9.52 20.08 29.18
N VAL A 260 -8.62 20.24 30.15
CA VAL A 260 -8.23 19.16 31.06
C VAL A 260 -8.81 19.46 32.45
N VAL A 261 -9.53 18.50 33.03
CA VAL A 261 -10.05 18.59 34.41
C VAL A 261 -9.40 17.48 35.23
N ILE A 262 -8.68 17.85 36.28
CA ILE A 262 -8.02 16.92 37.21
C ILE A 262 -8.65 17.11 38.59
N ASP A 263 -9.18 16.04 39.16
CA ASP A 263 -9.85 16.04 40.47
C ASP A 263 -10.94 17.13 40.62
N GLY A 264 -11.74 17.31 39.56
CA GLY A 264 -12.82 18.29 39.52
C GLY A 264 -12.38 19.74 39.27
N LYS A 265 -11.09 20.01 39.06
CA LYS A 265 -10.57 21.35 38.78
C LYS A 265 -10.14 21.47 37.32
N GLU A 266 -10.70 22.43 36.59
CA GLU A 266 -10.24 22.79 35.24
C GLU A 266 -8.82 23.36 35.30
N MET A 267 -7.93 22.82 34.48
CA MET A 267 -6.55 23.26 34.38
C MET A 267 -6.46 24.52 33.51
N PRO A 268 -5.54 25.46 33.83
CA PRO A 268 -5.45 26.74 33.12
C PRO A 268 -4.93 26.64 31.69
N HIS A 269 -4.37 25.48 31.30
CA HIS A 269 -3.75 25.27 30.00
C HIS A 269 -4.12 23.91 29.41
N THR A 270 -4.26 23.87 28.09
CA THR A 270 -4.33 22.62 27.33
C THR A 270 -2.94 21.98 27.17
N LEU A 271 -2.86 20.71 26.78
CA LEU A 271 -1.57 20.06 26.55
C LEU A 271 -0.77 20.76 25.44
N PHE A 272 -1.42 21.18 24.35
CA PHE A 272 -0.74 21.96 23.31
C PHE A 272 -0.17 23.28 23.83
N GLN A 273 -0.90 23.96 24.72
CA GLN A 273 -0.40 25.21 25.31
C GLN A 273 0.82 24.95 26.20
N LEU A 274 0.84 23.84 26.94
CA LEU A 274 2.00 23.43 27.74
C LEU A 274 3.21 23.11 26.84
N VAL A 275 3.02 22.37 25.75
CA VAL A 275 4.09 22.05 24.78
C VAL A 275 4.64 23.32 24.10
N LYS A 276 3.78 24.31 23.80
CA LYS A 276 4.20 25.58 23.17
C LYS A 276 4.83 26.57 24.16
N LYS A 277 4.64 26.40 25.47
CA LYS A 277 5.08 27.36 26.49
C LYS A 277 6.59 27.60 26.51
N PRO A 278 7.47 26.57 26.46
CA PRO A 278 8.92 26.79 26.42
C PRO A 278 9.35 27.65 25.24
N PHE A 279 8.80 27.38 24.04
CA PHE A 279 9.08 28.16 22.83
C PHE A 279 8.62 29.62 22.97
N LYS A 280 7.44 29.87 23.55
CA LYS A 280 6.94 31.24 23.79
C LYS A 280 7.81 32.01 24.78
N GLN A 281 8.37 31.34 25.77
CA GLN A 281 9.22 31.97 26.79
C GLN A 281 10.62 32.25 26.26
N ASN A 282 11.19 31.32 25.48
CA ASN A 282 12.48 31.50 24.84
C ASN A 282 12.51 30.74 23.50
N PRO A 283 12.35 31.44 22.37
CA PRO A 283 12.45 30.84 21.04
C PRO A 283 13.84 30.26 20.74
N ALA A 284 14.87 30.71 21.48
CA ALA A 284 16.28 30.38 21.25
C ALA A 284 16.67 30.54 19.77
N ASN A 285 17.22 29.50 19.15
CA ASN A 285 17.62 29.47 17.74
C ASN A 285 16.57 28.82 16.82
N SER A 286 15.32 28.70 17.23
CA SER A 286 14.26 28.12 16.40
C SER A 286 13.89 29.06 15.24
N VAL A 287 13.85 28.52 14.02
CA VAL A 287 13.45 29.24 12.79
C VAL A 287 12.01 28.89 12.42
N ILE A 288 11.64 27.61 12.57
CA ILE A 288 10.30 27.10 12.33
C ILE A 288 9.85 26.30 13.55
N ALA A 289 8.70 26.65 14.11
CA ALA A 289 8.06 25.91 15.20
C ALA A 289 6.53 26.04 15.10
N PHE A 290 5.82 24.90 15.16
CA PHE A 290 4.35 24.81 15.20
C PHE A 290 3.58 25.46 14.05
N LYS A 291 4.21 25.62 12.88
CA LYS A 291 3.62 26.29 11.70
C LYS A 291 3.99 25.65 10.37
N ASP A 292 4.49 24.42 10.42
CA ASP A 292 4.91 23.62 9.26
C ASP A 292 4.91 22.14 9.69
N ASN A 293 5.14 21.22 8.76
CA ASN A 293 5.19 19.78 9.01
C ASN A 293 6.48 19.32 9.71
N SER A 294 7.43 20.23 9.90
CA SER A 294 8.64 19.99 10.68
C SER A 294 9.02 21.23 11.47
N SER A 295 9.90 21.02 12.46
CA SER A 295 10.58 22.13 13.14
C SER A 295 11.96 22.36 12.52
N SER A 296 12.48 23.58 12.64
CA SER A 296 13.81 23.93 12.15
C SER A 296 14.56 24.79 13.14
N LEU A 297 15.83 24.46 13.34
CA LEU A 297 16.80 25.22 14.12
C LEU A 297 17.78 25.91 13.19
N ARG A 298 18.18 27.13 13.54
CA ARG A 298 19.22 27.85 12.81
C ARG A 298 20.49 27.02 12.82
N GLY A 299 20.98 26.67 11.63
CA GLY A 299 22.19 25.90 11.46
C GLY A 299 23.39 26.79 11.19
N PHE A 300 24.17 26.43 10.18
CA PHE A 300 25.46 27.05 9.89
C PHE A 300 25.76 27.10 8.39
N LYS A 301 26.75 27.91 8.01
CA LYS A 301 27.29 27.94 6.66
C LYS A 301 27.96 26.63 6.32
N HIS A 302 27.60 26.07 5.18
CA HIS A 302 28.17 24.85 4.63
C HIS A 302 28.52 25.04 3.16
N THR A 303 29.64 24.46 2.73
CA THR A 303 30.03 24.39 1.32
C THR A 303 29.41 23.15 0.70
N ALA A 304 28.44 23.35 -0.21
CA ALA A 304 27.78 22.26 -0.93
C ALA A 304 28.15 22.28 -2.41
N PHE A 305 28.13 21.12 -3.05
CA PHE A 305 28.39 20.98 -4.47
C PHE A 305 27.08 21.05 -5.26
N PHE A 306 27.00 21.98 -6.22
CA PHE A 306 25.86 22.11 -7.12
C PHE A 306 26.30 22.00 -8.57
N PRO A 307 25.43 21.48 -9.46
CA PRO A 307 25.60 21.61 -10.90
C PRO A 307 25.91 23.06 -11.28
N ASP A 308 26.95 23.29 -12.08
CA ASP A 308 27.28 24.63 -12.56
C ASP A 308 26.30 25.09 -13.65
N GLN A 309 25.79 24.13 -14.42
CA GLN A 309 24.77 24.31 -15.44
C GLN A 309 23.37 24.53 -14.84
N LYS A 310 22.58 25.41 -15.49
CA LYS A 310 21.17 25.64 -15.13
C LYS A 310 20.25 24.54 -15.63
N ASP A 311 20.58 23.93 -16.77
CA ASP A 311 19.81 22.87 -17.38
C ASP A 311 20.33 21.51 -16.87
N PRO A 312 19.55 20.74 -16.11
CA PRO A 312 19.99 19.46 -15.58
C PRO A 312 20.09 18.36 -16.65
N SER A 313 19.60 18.59 -17.88
CA SER A 313 19.65 17.61 -18.97
C SER A 313 20.97 17.56 -19.74
N VAL A 314 21.85 18.54 -19.52
CA VAL A 314 23.16 18.61 -20.19
C VAL A 314 24.30 18.18 -19.25
N PRO A 315 25.33 17.49 -19.76
CA PRO A 315 26.53 17.22 -18.99
C PRO A 315 27.20 18.52 -18.52
N GLY A 316 27.66 18.55 -17.27
CA GLY A 316 28.37 19.70 -16.73
C GLY A 316 29.10 19.40 -15.42
N SER A 317 30.01 20.29 -15.03
CA SER A 317 30.79 20.17 -13.81
C SER A 317 30.00 20.60 -12.58
N PHE A 318 30.38 20.07 -11.42
CA PHE A 318 29.94 20.61 -10.14
C PHE A 318 30.84 21.77 -9.70
N LYS A 319 30.26 22.72 -8.95
CA LYS A 319 31.01 23.78 -8.27
C LYS A 319 30.66 23.84 -6.78
N GLU A 320 31.60 24.34 -6.00
CA GLU A 320 31.39 24.66 -4.60
C GLU A 320 30.54 25.92 -4.45
N VAL A 321 29.54 25.85 -3.57
CA VAL A 321 28.65 26.95 -3.26
C VAL A 321 28.44 27.02 -1.75
N GLU A 322 28.77 28.16 -1.15
CA GLU A 322 28.41 28.42 0.25
C GLU A 322 26.91 28.70 0.38
N ARG A 323 26.28 28.03 1.35
CA ARG A 323 24.87 28.20 1.72
C ARG A 323 24.69 28.07 3.22
N ASP A 324 23.73 28.79 3.76
CA ASP A 324 23.25 28.56 5.12
C ASP A 324 22.28 27.38 5.11
N TYR A 325 22.62 26.32 5.84
CA TYR A 325 21.74 25.17 6.02
C TYR A 325 21.21 25.15 7.44
N ASP A 326 19.91 25.40 7.57
CA ASP A 326 19.20 25.15 8.82
C ASP A 326 18.91 23.65 8.99
N VAL A 327 18.76 23.22 10.24
CA VAL A 327 18.56 21.81 10.59
C VAL A 327 17.10 21.55 10.88
N THR A 328 16.48 20.69 10.07
CA THR A 328 15.10 20.25 10.29
C THR A 328 15.07 19.03 11.21
N CYS A 329 14.12 19.01 12.15
CA CYS A 329 13.93 17.93 13.11
C CYS A 329 12.44 17.65 13.28
N THR A 330 12.05 16.40 13.08
CA THR A 330 10.72 15.91 13.47
C THR A 330 10.71 14.38 13.49
N VAL A 331 9.73 13.84 14.21
CA VAL A 331 9.56 12.43 14.53
C VAL A 331 8.07 12.13 14.45
N GLU A 332 7.74 11.01 13.83
CA GLU A 332 6.38 10.49 13.79
C GLU A 332 6.34 9.05 14.28
N THR A 333 5.14 8.51 14.45
CA THR A 333 4.91 7.12 14.82
C THR A 333 3.89 6.51 13.86
N HIS A 334 3.99 5.22 13.58
CA HIS A 334 3.03 4.52 12.72
C HIS A 334 2.50 3.23 13.36
N ASN A 335 2.07 3.37 14.62
CA ASN A 335 1.83 2.25 15.53
C ASN A 335 0.74 1.29 15.05
N PHE A 336 -0.45 1.83 14.70
CA PHE A 336 -1.59 0.99 14.35
C PHE A 336 -1.37 0.18 13.07
N PRO A 337 -0.91 0.76 11.95
CA PRO A 337 -0.60 -0.02 10.74
C PRO A 337 0.53 -1.03 10.96
N CYS A 338 1.58 -0.67 11.70
CA CYS A 338 2.65 -1.62 12.08
C CYS A 338 2.12 -2.81 12.89
N GLY A 339 1.08 -2.61 13.72
CA GLY A 339 0.42 -3.69 14.45
C GLY A 339 -0.37 -4.66 13.56
N ILE A 340 -0.78 -4.24 12.37
CA ILE A 340 -1.55 -5.06 11.42
C ILE A 340 -0.63 -5.72 10.38
N ALA A 341 0.24 -4.92 9.75
CA ALA A 341 1.17 -5.36 8.72
C ALA A 341 2.52 -4.64 8.96
N PRO A 342 3.45 -5.25 9.72
CA PRO A 342 4.64 -4.56 10.22
C PRO A 342 5.54 -3.96 9.14
N PHE A 343 5.78 -4.71 8.06
CA PHE A 343 6.66 -4.26 6.98
C PHE A 343 6.11 -3.04 6.24
N PRO A 344 4.92 -3.09 5.59
CA PRO A 344 4.39 -1.91 4.92
C PRO A 344 4.06 -0.79 5.90
N GLY A 345 3.66 -1.08 7.14
CA GLY A 345 3.46 -0.07 8.18
C GLY A 345 4.76 0.68 8.54
N ALA A 346 5.89 -0.01 8.68
CA ALA A 346 7.16 0.66 8.95
C ALA A 346 7.65 1.44 7.72
N GLU A 347 7.48 0.88 6.52
CA GLU A 347 7.86 1.50 5.24
C GLU A 347 7.11 2.82 5.01
N THR A 348 5.78 2.83 5.14
CA THR A 348 4.98 4.04 4.95
C THR A 348 5.20 5.06 6.06
N GLY A 349 5.55 4.62 7.27
CA GLY A 349 5.90 5.50 8.39
C GLY A 349 7.20 6.23 8.12
N ALA A 350 8.24 5.50 7.69
CA ALA A 350 9.50 6.10 7.26
C ALA A 350 9.30 7.02 6.03
N GLY A 351 8.54 6.56 5.03
CA GLY A 351 8.27 7.34 3.82
C GLY A 351 7.48 8.63 4.08
N GLY A 352 6.46 8.58 4.95
CA GLY A 352 5.73 9.77 5.41
C GLY A 352 6.67 10.79 6.02
N ARG A 353 7.49 10.34 6.97
CA ARG A 353 8.51 11.16 7.61
C ARG A 353 9.54 11.72 6.62
N MET A 354 9.98 10.97 5.62
CA MET A 354 10.85 11.54 4.58
C MET A 354 10.15 12.67 3.80
N ARG A 355 8.86 12.54 3.50
CA ARG A 355 8.08 13.56 2.79
C ARG A 355 7.85 14.82 3.60
N ASP A 356 7.53 14.75 4.89
CA ASP A 356 7.35 16.00 5.65
C ASP A 356 8.68 16.72 5.91
N GLY A 357 9.80 15.97 5.91
CA GLY A 357 11.14 16.56 5.87
C GLY A 357 11.35 17.30 4.57
N ALA A 358 11.22 16.59 3.45
CA ALA A 358 11.43 17.15 2.13
C ALA A 358 10.51 18.36 1.82
N SER A 359 9.29 18.40 2.37
CA SER A 359 8.31 19.47 2.16
C SER A 359 8.37 20.62 3.17
N THR A 360 9.31 20.62 4.13
CA THR A 360 9.45 21.75 5.06
C THR A 360 9.83 23.03 4.32
N GLY A 361 9.13 24.14 4.60
CA GLY A 361 9.35 25.42 3.93
C GLY A 361 9.02 25.38 2.43
N MET A 362 10.02 25.65 1.59
CA MET A 362 9.89 25.54 0.11
C MET A 362 10.65 24.33 -0.45
N GLY A 363 11.01 23.39 0.42
CA GLY A 363 11.86 22.25 0.09
C GLY A 363 13.04 22.14 1.06
N SER A 364 13.30 20.93 1.53
CA SER A 364 14.49 20.64 2.33
C SER A 364 15.13 19.30 1.94
N LEU A 365 16.36 19.07 2.41
CA LEU A 365 17.10 17.83 2.13
C LEU A 365 16.94 16.86 3.29
N VAL A 366 16.57 15.62 2.99
CA VAL A 366 16.58 14.53 3.96
C VAL A 366 18.01 14.00 4.07
N VAL A 367 18.62 14.15 5.25
CA VAL A 367 20.04 13.81 5.48
C VAL A 367 20.20 12.49 6.24
N ALA A 368 19.43 12.31 7.31
CA ALA A 368 19.53 11.13 8.18
C ALA A 368 18.16 10.78 8.75
N GLY A 369 17.97 9.51 9.10
CA GLY A 369 16.78 8.99 9.76
C GLY A 369 17.15 8.22 11.04
N ILE A 370 16.23 8.20 11.99
CA ILE A 370 16.32 7.40 13.22
C ILE A 370 15.05 6.57 13.30
N ALA A 371 15.18 5.30 13.70
CA ALA A 371 14.06 4.40 13.95
C ALA A 371 14.04 3.96 15.41
N GLY A 372 12.84 3.82 15.97
CA GLY A 372 12.62 3.32 17.32
C GLY A 372 11.48 2.31 17.34
N TYR A 373 11.66 1.23 18.09
CA TYR A 373 10.68 0.16 18.28
C TYR A 373 10.60 -0.11 19.79
N ALA A 374 9.38 -0.26 20.31
CA ALA A 374 9.10 -0.42 21.74
C ALA A 374 8.19 -1.63 21.99
#